data_AF-A0A939H8J4-F1
#
_entry.id   AF-A0A939H8J4-F1
#
_cell.length_a   1.000
_cell.length_b   1.000
_cell.length_c   1.000
_cell.angle_alpha   90.00
_cell.angle_beta   90.00
_cell.angle_gamma   90.00
#
_symmetry.space_group_name_H-M   'P 1'
#
loop_
_entity.id
_entity.type
_entity.pdbx_description
1 polymer ?
#
loop_
_entity_poly.entity_id
_entity_poly.type
_entity_poly.pdbx_seq_one_letter_code
_entity_poly.pdbx_strand_id
1 'polypeptide(L)'
;MFRGLHEDVKNIMKNDVAAKSYLEVLLLYPTIQALFAYRISHFFFRKRLFFVARLISQLSRWLTGIEIHPGAKIGRRLFIDHGMGVVIGETATIGDDCTIYHGVTLGATDCDAPKRHPDLGDRVMIGAGAKILGPIKIGDDAKVGANSVVLKSVPNGATAVGTPARILVRKNESSDVKFLYYDYI
;
A
#
# COMPACT_ATOMS: atom_id res chain seq x y z
N MET A 1 -0.02 12.59 15.71
CA MET A 1 0.33 11.15 15.88
C MET A 1 -0.84 10.36 16.46
N PHE A 2 -1.30 10.66 17.69
CA PHE A 2 -2.35 9.88 18.37
C PHE A 2 -3.75 9.92 17.72
N ARG A 3 -4.16 11.07 17.15
CA ARG A 3 -5.46 11.17 16.44
C ARG A 3 -5.54 10.26 15.21
N GLY A 4 -4.42 10.07 14.51
CA GLY A 4 -4.35 9.15 13.37
C GLY A 4 -4.45 7.69 13.80
N LEU A 5 -3.81 7.32 14.91
CA LEU A 5 -3.83 5.94 15.42
C LEU A 5 -5.24 5.45 15.77
N HIS A 6 -6.05 6.33 16.39
CA HIS A 6 -7.44 6.02 16.69
C HIS A 6 -8.29 5.77 15.44
N GLU A 7 -8.07 6.56 14.39
CA GLU A 7 -8.73 6.39 13.10
C GLU A 7 -8.28 5.10 12.41
N ASP A 8 -6.98 4.78 12.48
CA ASP A 8 -6.39 3.57 11.92
C ASP A 8 -7.02 2.32 12.60
N VAL A 9 -7.10 2.28 13.94
CA VAL A 9 -7.74 1.16 14.68
C VAL A 9 -9.23 1.03 14.32
N LYS A 10 -9.97 2.14 14.30
CA LYS A 10 -11.39 2.12 13.92
C LYS A 10 -11.61 1.62 12.49
N ASN A 11 -10.72 2.00 11.57
CA ASN A 11 -10.80 1.53 10.20
C ASN A 11 -10.58 0.02 10.12
N ILE A 12 -9.59 -0.51 10.83
CA ILE A 12 -9.35 -1.97 10.88
C ILE A 12 -10.56 -2.69 11.47
N MET A 13 -11.07 -2.25 12.62
CA MET A 13 -12.24 -2.89 13.24
C MET A 13 -13.49 -2.89 12.35
N LYS A 14 -13.63 -1.92 11.44
CA LYS A 14 -14.75 -1.86 10.50
C LYS A 14 -14.60 -2.83 9.33
N ASN A 15 -13.37 -3.05 8.86
CA ASN A 15 -13.11 -3.79 7.62
C ASN A 15 -12.64 -5.23 7.87
N ASP A 16 -12.08 -5.53 9.05
CA ASP A 16 -11.64 -6.87 9.43
C ASP A 16 -12.68 -7.54 10.34
N VAL A 17 -13.29 -8.61 9.82
CA VAL A 17 -14.28 -9.43 10.54
C VAL A 17 -13.64 -10.17 11.73
N ALA A 18 -12.32 -10.39 11.71
CA ALA A 18 -11.60 -11.08 12.78
C ALA A 18 -11.32 -10.20 14.00
N ALA A 19 -11.44 -8.87 13.88
CA ALA A 19 -11.17 -7.94 14.97
C ALA A 19 -12.25 -8.04 16.07
N LYS A 20 -11.89 -8.53 17.27
CA LYS A 20 -12.85 -8.73 18.37
C LYS A 20 -12.90 -7.56 19.34
N SER A 21 -11.81 -6.81 19.50
CA SER A 21 -11.78 -5.65 20.39
C SER A 21 -10.80 -4.55 19.97
N TYR A 22 -11.03 -3.33 20.45
CA TYR A 22 -10.14 -2.19 20.21
C TYR A 22 -8.72 -2.42 20.77
N LEU A 23 -8.62 -3.01 21.96
CA LEU A 23 -7.34 -3.24 22.63
C LEU A 23 -6.51 -4.32 21.92
N GLU A 24 -7.17 -5.37 21.43
CA GLU A 24 -6.54 -6.40 20.59
C GLU A 24 -5.96 -5.78 19.33
N VAL A 25 -6.74 -4.98 18.59
CA VAL A 25 -6.26 -4.33 17.37
C VAL A 25 -5.13 -3.36 17.67
N LEU A 26 -5.25 -2.55 18.72
CA LEU A 26 -4.23 -1.58 19.09
C LEU A 26 -2.89 -2.23 19.44
N LEU A 27 -2.91 -3.35 20.17
CA LEU A 27 -1.69 -3.95 20.72
C LEU A 27 -1.11 -5.07 19.85
N LEU A 28 -1.95 -5.85 19.19
CA LEU A 28 -1.53 -7.11 18.56
C LEU A 28 -1.45 -7.05 17.04
N TYR A 29 -2.09 -6.07 16.38
CA TYR A 29 -2.10 -6.03 14.92
C TYR A 29 -0.79 -5.46 14.38
N PRO A 30 -0.04 -6.22 13.54
CA PRO A 30 1.23 -5.78 12.98
C PRO A 30 1.13 -4.45 12.21
N THR A 31 -0.01 -4.22 11.56
CA THR A 31 -0.30 -3.00 10.81
C THR A 31 -0.32 -1.75 11.68
N ILE A 32 -0.95 -1.83 12.85
CA ILE A 32 -0.99 -0.72 13.80
C ILE A 32 0.42 -0.44 14.33
N GLN A 33 1.15 -1.50 14.70
CA GLN A 33 2.53 -1.40 15.17
C GLN A 33 3.44 -0.77 14.10
N ALA A 34 3.34 -1.22 12.84
CA ALA A 34 4.13 -0.73 11.72
C ALA A 34 3.81 0.73 11.37
N LEU A 35 2.52 1.11 11.32
CA LEU A 35 2.12 2.49 11.05
C LEU A 35 2.55 3.44 12.17
N PHE A 36 2.47 3.00 13.43
CA PHE A 36 2.96 3.78 14.57
C PHE A 36 4.47 4.01 14.47
N ALA A 37 5.25 2.95 14.25
CA ALA A 37 6.70 3.05 14.09
C ALA A 37 7.09 3.89 12.86
N TYR A 38 6.38 3.73 11.73
CA TYR A 38 6.55 4.57 10.54
C TYR A 38 6.33 6.04 10.87
N ARG A 39 5.28 6.42 11.62
CA ARG A 39 5.02 7.83 11.95
C ARG A 39 6.16 8.45 12.77
N ILE A 40 6.75 7.70 13.70
CA ILE A 40 7.93 8.14 14.46
C ILE A 40 9.14 8.23 13.54
N SER A 41 9.38 7.19 12.75
CA SER A 41 10.51 7.13 11.81
C SER A 41 10.46 8.26 10.76
N HIS A 42 9.29 8.53 10.19
CA HIS A 42 9.03 9.63 9.26
C HIS A 42 9.29 10.98 9.91
N PHE A 43 8.93 11.16 11.19
CA PHE A 43 9.26 12.39 11.92
C PHE A 43 10.78 12.63 11.97
N PHE A 44 11.58 11.61 12.34
CA PHE A 44 13.04 11.71 12.33
C PHE A 44 13.61 11.93 10.93
N PHE A 45 13.03 11.29 9.91
CA PHE A 45 13.41 11.47 8.51
C PHE A 45 13.20 12.93 8.07
N ARG A 46 12.06 13.54 8.40
CA ARG A 46 11.75 14.95 8.11
C ARG A 46 12.68 15.92 8.84
N LYS A 47 13.25 15.51 9.98
CA LYS A 47 14.29 16.25 10.71
C LYS A 47 15.71 15.97 10.20
N ARG A 48 15.87 15.23 9.09
CA ARG A 48 17.15 14.82 8.51
C ARG A 48 18.01 13.92 9.42
N LEU A 49 17.39 13.29 10.43
CA LEU A 49 18.04 12.30 11.29
C LEU A 49 17.88 10.90 10.67
N PHE A 50 18.49 10.72 9.49
CA PHE A 50 18.24 9.58 8.62
C PHE A 50 18.62 8.23 9.24
N PHE A 51 19.73 8.18 9.99
CA PHE A 51 20.16 6.96 10.67
C PHE A 51 19.11 6.48 11.68
N VAL A 52 18.62 7.39 12.54
CA VAL A 52 17.59 7.08 13.55
C VAL A 52 16.30 6.66 12.87
N ALA A 53 15.89 7.37 11.82
CA ALA A 53 14.71 6.99 11.03
C ALA A 53 14.85 5.56 10.47
N ARG A 54 15.99 5.24 9.86
CA ARG A 54 16.24 3.91 9.28
C ARG A 54 16.32 2.83 10.34
N LEU A 55 16.98 3.08 11.48
CA LEU A 55 17.03 2.14 12.60
C LEU A 55 15.61 1.76 13.07
N ILE A 56 14.75 2.76 13.31
CA ILE A 56 13.35 2.52 13.72
C ILE A 56 12.60 1.73 12.65
N SER A 57 12.77 2.07 11.35
CA SER A 57 12.10 1.33 10.27
C SER A 57 12.55 -0.13 10.18
N GLN A 58 13.83 -0.41 10.45
CA GLN A 58 14.37 -1.77 10.41
C GLN A 58 13.91 -2.60 11.62
N LEU A 59 13.85 -2.00 12.80
CA LEU A 59 13.27 -2.66 13.99
C LEU A 59 11.79 -2.99 13.77
N SER A 60 11.03 -2.06 13.20
CA SER A 60 9.63 -2.29 12.82
C SER A 60 9.50 -3.43 11.82
N ARG A 61 10.33 -3.47 10.79
CA ARG A 61 10.34 -4.55 9.79
C ARG A 61 10.63 -5.90 10.44
N TRP A 62 11.60 -5.96 11.35
CA TRP A 62 11.94 -7.19 12.06
C TRP A 62 10.79 -7.69 12.94
N LEU A 63 10.09 -6.79 13.64
CA LEU A 63 8.97 -7.14 14.52
C LEU A 63 7.70 -7.55 13.75
N THR A 64 7.38 -6.84 12.66
CA THR A 64 6.07 -6.92 12.00
C THR A 64 6.08 -7.64 10.65
N GLY A 65 7.25 -7.80 10.02
CA GLY A 65 7.37 -8.26 8.64
C GLY A 65 6.95 -7.24 7.58
N ILE A 66 6.55 -6.02 7.97
CA ILE A 66 6.14 -4.93 7.09
C ILE A 66 7.30 -3.94 6.96
N GLU A 67 7.81 -3.74 5.75
CA GLU A 67 8.82 -2.73 5.45
C GLU A 67 8.20 -1.45 4.91
N ILE A 68 8.36 -0.36 5.66
CA ILE A 68 7.95 0.98 5.23
C ILE A 68 9.17 1.89 5.28
N HIS A 69 9.60 2.40 4.15
CA HIS A 69 10.69 3.36 4.13
C HIS A 69 10.26 4.68 4.82
N PRO A 70 11.12 5.28 5.66
CA PRO A 70 10.75 6.51 6.39
C PRO A 70 10.40 7.69 5.49
N GLY A 71 10.94 7.73 4.26
CA GLY A 71 10.68 8.78 3.27
C GLY A 71 9.35 8.68 2.55
N ALA A 72 8.64 7.54 2.66
CA ALA A 72 7.34 7.36 2.03
C ALA A 72 6.33 8.40 2.56
N LYS A 73 5.28 8.65 1.78
CA LYS A 73 4.18 9.53 2.17
C LYS A 73 2.90 8.72 2.23
N ILE A 74 2.30 8.64 3.41
CA ILE A 74 1.14 7.80 3.67
C ILE A 74 0.02 8.68 4.23
N GLY A 75 -1.15 8.59 3.60
CA GLY A 75 -2.39 9.21 4.04
C GLY A 75 -2.96 8.58 5.32
N ARG A 76 -4.27 8.75 5.49
CA ARG A 76 -5.03 8.32 6.67
C ARG A 76 -5.67 6.96 6.41
N ARG A 77 -5.84 6.18 7.49
CA ARG A 77 -6.61 4.93 7.48
C ARG A 77 -6.09 3.89 6.46
N LEU A 78 -4.78 3.87 6.22
CA LEU A 78 -4.15 2.79 5.48
C LEU A 78 -4.39 1.48 6.23
N PHE A 79 -5.02 0.52 5.59
CA PHE A 79 -5.16 -0.82 6.11
C PHE A 79 -4.21 -1.75 5.37
N ILE A 80 -3.18 -2.22 6.08
CA ILE A 80 -2.35 -3.33 5.60
C ILE A 80 -2.94 -4.61 6.18
N ASP A 81 -3.42 -5.53 5.37
CA ASP A 81 -4.01 -6.78 5.86
C ASP A 81 -3.01 -7.93 5.70
N HIS A 82 -2.86 -8.73 6.77
CA HIS A 82 -1.89 -9.81 6.88
C HIS A 82 -0.43 -9.41 6.53
N GLY A 83 -0.03 -8.15 6.74
CA GLY A 83 1.06 -7.43 6.06
C GLY A 83 2.48 -8.03 5.93
N MET A 84 2.74 -9.27 6.34
CA MET A 84 3.98 -10.00 6.09
C MET A 84 4.45 -9.85 4.64
N GLY A 85 5.70 -9.42 4.48
CA GLY A 85 6.34 -9.28 3.16
C GLY A 85 5.87 -8.06 2.36
N VAL A 86 5.12 -7.13 2.96
CA VAL A 86 4.81 -5.85 2.34
C VAL A 86 6.06 -4.97 2.33
N VAL A 87 6.35 -4.36 1.18
CA VAL A 87 7.48 -3.44 0.97
C VAL A 87 6.99 -2.14 0.34
N ILE A 88 7.17 -1.03 1.05
CA ILE A 88 6.82 0.32 0.61
C ILE A 88 8.10 1.17 0.52
N GLY A 89 8.49 1.50 -0.71
CA GLY A 89 9.75 2.20 -0.96
C GLY A 89 9.74 3.71 -0.69
N GLU A 90 10.94 4.30 -0.74
CA GLU A 90 11.20 5.66 -0.24
C GLU A 90 10.32 6.75 -0.84
N THR A 91 10.12 6.74 -2.14
CA THR A 91 9.42 7.83 -2.83
C THR A 91 7.95 7.49 -3.07
N ALA A 92 7.42 6.44 -2.44
CA ALA A 92 6.05 6.01 -2.65
C ALA A 92 5.09 7.00 -1.99
N THR A 93 3.96 7.27 -2.64
CA THR A 93 2.85 8.00 -2.05
C THR A 93 1.64 7.08 -1.99
N ILE A 94 0.93 7.08 -0.87
CA ILE A 94 -0.30 6.33 -0.66
C ILE A 94 -1.36 7.31 -0.17
N GLY A 95 -2.49 7.38 -0.88
CA GLY A 95 -3.66 8.18 -0.50
C GLY A 95 -4.38 7.67 0.74
N ASP A 96 -5.55 8.24 1.00
CA ASP A 96 -6.41 7.88 2.12
C ASP A 96 -7.17 6.59 1.83
N ASP A 97 -7.53 5.85 2.88
CA ASP A 97 -8.44 4.68 2.82
C ASP A 97 -7.97 3.53 1.91
N CYS A 98 -6.66 3.44 1.65
CA CYS A 98 -6.10 2.35 0.86
C CYS A 98 -6.07 1.04 1.65
N THR A 99 -6.20 -0.08 0.93
CA THR A 99 -6.03 -1.44 1.48
C THR A 99 -4.91 -2.16 0.74
N ILE A 100 -3.93 -2.70 1.47
CA ILE A 100 -2.78 -3.41 0.91
C ILE A 100 -2.67 -4.78 1.59
N TYR A 101 -2.76 -5.86 0.83
CA TYR A 101 -2.58 -7.20 1.38
C TYR A 101 -1.10 -7.61 1.47
N HIS A 102 -0.85 -8.71 2.17
CA HIS A 102 0.46 -9.31 2.35
C HIS A 102 1.26 -9.52 1.04
N GLY A 103 2.59 -9.49 1.13
CA GLY A 103 3.49 -9.75 0.01
C GLY A 103 3.49 -8.70 -1.11
N VAL A 104 2.82 -7.56 -0.92
CA VAL A 104 2.78 -6.47 -1.90
C VAL A 104 4.09 -5.70 -1.93
N THR A 105 4.53 -5.29 -3.12
CA THR A 105 5.69 -4.41 -3.29
C THR A 105 5.32 -3.15 -4.05
N LEU A 106 5.58 -1.99 -3.46
CA LEU A 106 5.63 -0.68 -4.13
C LEU A 106 7.10 -0.34 -4.37
N GLY A 107 7.62 -0.82 -5.50
CA GLY A 107 9.06 -0.89 -5.78
C GLY A 107 9.53 0.10 -6.84
N ALA A 108 10.85 0.26 -6.95
CA ALA A 108 11.48 1.07 -7.98
C ALA A 108 11.85 0.25 -9.23
N THR A 109 11.87 0.91 -10.40
CA THR A 109 12.44 0.37 -11.64
C THR A 109 13.77 1.01 -12.01
N ASP A 110 14.01 2.25 -11.56
CA ASP A 110 15.23 3.03 -11.77
C ASP A 110 15.68 3.58 -10.41
N CYS A 111 16.90 3.27 -9.99
CA CYS A 111 17.42 3.63 -8.67
C CYS A 111 17.88 5.09 -8.58
N ASP A 112 18.23 5.72 -9.69
CA ASP A 112 18.88 7.04 -9.71
C ASP A 112 17.87 8.19 -9.91
N ALA A 113 16.64 7.86 -10.30
CA ALA A 113 15.57 8.84 -10.46
C ALA A 113 15.11 9.41 -9.09
N PRO A 114 14.92 10.76 -8.99
CA PRO A 114 14.38 11.39 -7.78
C PRO A 114 13.00 10.86 -7.36
N LYS A 115 12.18 10.43 -8.31
CA LYS A 115 10.90 9.76 -8.11
C LYS A 115 10.93 8.43 -8.86
N ARG A 116 10.81 7.33 -8.12
CA ARG A 116 11.02 5.97 -8.66
C ARG A 116 10.03 4.91 -8.20
N HIS A 117 9.26 5.20 -7.15
CA HIS A 117 8.22 4.31 -6.62
C HIS A 117 6.81 4.79 -7.00
N PRO A 118 5.77 3.95 -6.90
CA PRO A 118 4.42 4.29 -7.31
C PRO A 118 3.75 5.41 -6.51
N ASP A 119 2.69 5.98 -7.07
CA ASP A 119 1.72 6.83 -6.38
C ASP A 119 0.34 6.15 -6.40
N LEU A 120 -0.22 5.88 -5.24
CA LEU A 120 -1.57 5.37 -5.08
C LEU A 120 -2.49 6.54 -4.72
N GLY A 121 -3.60 6.66 -5.44
CA GLY A 121 -4.71 7.55 -5.10
C GLY A 121 -5.47 7.08 -3.87
N ASP A 122 -6.67 7.62 -3.66
CA ASP A 122 -7.50 7.28 -2.52
C ASP A 122 -8.30 5.98 -2.77
N ARG A 123 -8.60 5.24 -1.70
CA ARG A 123 -9.44 4.02 -1.73
C ARG A 123 -8.93 2.93 -2.68
N VAL A 124 -7.62 2.92 -2.95
CA VAL A 124 -6.97 1.90 -3.77
C VAL A 124 -6.89 0.58 -3.00
N MET A 125 -7.21 -0.52 -3.67
CA MET A 125 -7.04 -1.87 -3.11
C MET A 125 -5.99 -2.67 -3.89
N ILE A 126 -4.93 -3.10 -3.21
CA ILE A 126 -3.85 -3.90 -3.80
C ILE A 126 -3.88 -5.32 -3.23
N GLY A 127 -4.24 -6.27 -4.09
CA GLY A 127 -4.35 -7.68 -3.76
C GLY A 127 -3.01 -8.33 -3.37
N ALA A 128 -3.11 -9.45 -2.65
CA ALA A 128 -1.97 -10.14 -2.07
C ALA A 128 -0.89 -10.48 -3.11
N GLY A 129 0.37 -10.26 -2.77
CA GLY A 129 1.52 -10.61 -3.61
C GLY A 129 1.75 -9.71 -4.82
N ALA A 130 0.91 -8.70 -5.08
CA ALA A 130 1.08 -7.83 -6.24
C ALA A 130 2.38 -7.01 -6.20
N LYS A 131 2.95 -6.74 -7.38
CA LYS A 131 4.17 -5.94 -7.56
C LYS A 131 3.83 -4.74 -8.43
N ILE A 132 4.01 -3.54 -7.90
CA ILE A 132 3.75 -2.28 -8.59
C ILE A 132 5.08 -1.55 -8.65
N LEU A 133 5.64 -1.44 -9.85
CA LEU A 133 7.04 -1.06 -10.02
C LEU A 133 7.15 0.21 -10.86
N GLY A 134 7.96 1.14 -10.37
CA GLY A 134 8.29 2.38 -11.07
C GLY A 134 7.41 3.57 -10.64
N PRO A 135 7.71 4.77 -11.17
CA PRO A 135 6.98 6.00 -10.86
C PRO A 135 5.63 6.07 -11.61
N ILE A 136 4.78 5.07 -11.42
CA ILE A 136 3.45 4.95 -12.03
C ILE A 136 2.35 5.34 -11.06
N LYS A 137 1.19 5.75 -11.60
CA LYS A 137 0.02 6.14 -10.80
C LYS A 137 -1.02 5.03 -10.80
N ILE A 138 -1.52 4.67 -9.61
CA ILE A 138 -2.73 3.86 -9.43
C ILE A 138 -3.84 4.82 -9.02
N GLY A 139 -4.82 5.01 -9.89
CA GLY A 139 -5.90 5.99 -9.72
C GLY A 139 -6.83 5.71 -8.55
N ASP A 140 -7.62 6.70 -8.16
CA ASP A 140 -8.58 6.58 -7.06
C ASP A 140 -9.57 5.44 -7.32
N ASP A 141 -9.96 4.71 -6.28
CA ASP A 141 -10.89 3.57 -6.34
C ASP A 141 -10.41 2.40 -7.23
N ALA A 142 -9.17 2.44 -7.72
CA ALA A 142 -8.62 1.37 -8.54
C ALA A 142 -8.31 0.12 -7.71
N LYS A 143 -8.31 -1.03 -8.38
CA LYS A 143 -8.02 -2.33 -7.79
C LYS A 143 -6.89 -3.03 -8.55
N VAL A 144 -5.99 -3.65 -7.82
CA VAL A 144 -4.95 -4.52 -8.40
C VAL A 144 -5.17 -5.94 -7.91
N GLY A 145 -5.30 -6.89 -8.83
CA GLY A 145 -5.50 -8.29 -8.50
C GLY A 145 -4.29 -8.92 -7.83
N ALA A 146 -4.52 -9.99 -7.07
CA ALA A 146 -3.44 -10.74 -6.42
C ALA A 146 -2.38 -11.22 -7.43
N ASN A 147 -1.12 -11.25 -7.01
CA ASN A 147 0.06 -11.63 -7.79
C ASN A 147 0.24 -10.90 -9.14
N SER A 148 -0.43 -9.77 -9.35
CA SER A 148 -0.28 -8.99 -10.57
C SER A 148 1.04 -8.22 -10.59
N VAL A 149 1.63 -8.02 -11.78
CA VAL A 149 2.83 -7.19 -11.97
C VAL A 149 2.45 -5.97 -12.80
N VAL A 150 2.32 -4.83 -12.14
CA VAL A 150 1.86 -3.57 -12.72
C VAL A 150 3.06 -2.70 -13.08
N LEU A 151 3.20 -2.43 -14.38
CA LEU A 151 4.30 -1.64 -14.96
C LEU A 151 3.82 -0.35 -15.65
N LYS A 152 2.50 -0.15 -15.74
CA LYS A 152 1.85 1.02 -16.36
C LYS A 152 0.78 1.56 -15.42
N SER A 153 0.53 2.87 -15.48
CA SER A 153 -0.48 3.53 -14.64
C SER A 153 -1.87 2.92 -14.84
N VAL A 154 -2.65 2.85 -13.76
CA VAL A 154 -4.01 2.30 -13.73
C VAL A 154 -5.00 3.47 -13.54
N PRO A 155 -5.99 3.65 -14.43
CA PRO A 155 -6.99 4.71 -14.30
C PRO A 155 -7.86 4.57 -13.03
N ASN A 156 -8.52 5.66 -12.66
CA ASN A 156 -9.48 5.68 -11.56
C ASN A 156 -10.59 4.65 -11.77
N GLY A 157 -10.98 3.94 -10.70
CA GLY A 157 -12.03 2.91 -10.68
C GLY A 157 -11.73 1.65 -11.51
N ALA A 158 -10.58 1.59 -12.19
CA ALA A 158 -10.21 0.47 -13.04
C ALA A 158 -9.65 -0.69 -12.22
N THR A 159 -9.68 -1.90 -12.79
CA THR A 159 -9.07 -3.08 -12.17
C THR A 159 -7.92 -3.58 -13.04
N ALA A 160 -6.72 -3.74 -12.49
CA ALA A 160 -5.57 -4.29 -13.20
C ALA A 160 -5.23 -5.70 -12.68
N VAL A 161 -5.08 -6.67 -13.58
CA VAL A 161 -4.78 -8.07 -13.22
C VAL A 161 -3.74 -8.72 -14.14
N GLY A 162 -2.98 -9.69 -13.61
CA GLY A 162 -2.09 -10.55 -14.40
C GLY A 162 -0.62 -10.10 -14.44
N THR A 163 0.19 -10.84 -15.22
CA THR A 163 1.65 -10.67 -15.32
C THR A 163 2.11 -10.72 -16.78
N PRO A 164 2.39 -9.57 -17.43
CA PRO A 164 2.19 -8.20 -16.94
C PRO A 164 0.70 -7.86 -16.79
N ALA A 165 0.40 -6.91 -15.90
CA ALA A 165 -0.97 -6.54 -15.58
C ALA A 165 -1.66 -5.84 -16.75
N ARG A 166 -2.93 -6.19 -16.98
CA ARG A 166 -3.81 -5.57 -17.97
C ARG A 166 -5.04 -4.98 -17.29
N ILE A 167 -5.56 -3.89 -17.84
CA ILE A 167 -6.73 -3.19 -17.31
C ILE A 167 -8.01 -3.90 -17.78
N LEU A 168 -8.86 -4.27 -16.84
CA LEU A 168 -10.22 -4.76 -17.07
C LEU A 168 -11.16 -3.58 -17.23
N VAL A 169 -11.82 -3.50 -18.39
CA VAL A 169 -12.90 -2.53 -18.65
C VAL A 169 -14.24 -3.22 -18.41
N ARG A 170 -15.03 -2.73 -17.47
CA ARG A 170 -16.39 -3.22 -17.24
C ARG A 170 -17.28 -2.69 -18.37
N LYS A 171 -17.77 -3.56 -19.26
CA LYS A 171 -18.79 -3.21 -20.25
C LYS A 171 -20.16 -3.27 -19.54
N ASN A 172 -21.02 -2.27 -19.73
CA ASN A 172 -22.35 -2.23 -19.10
C ASN A 172 -23.19 -3.48 -19.42
N GLU A 173 -23.89 -3.96 -18.38
CA GLU A 173 -25.13 -4.76 -18.40
C GLU A 173 -25.19 -6.09 -19.18
N SER A 174 -24.15 -6.91 -19.12
CA SER A 174 -24.37 -8.36 -19.32
C SER A 174 -23.40 -9.14 -18.43
N SER A 175 -23.91 -10.21 -17.84
CA SER A 175 -23.24 -11.14 -16.91
C SER A 175 -22.00 -11.86 -17.48
N ASP A 176 -21.47 -11.38 -18.61
CA ASP A 176 -20.27 -11.89 -19.25
C ASP A 176 -19.13 -10.90 -19.06
N VAL A 177 -18.23 -11.19 -18.12
CA VAL A 177 -16.97 -10.45 -17.97
C VAL A 177 -16.11 -10.73 -19.21
N LYS A 178 -16.21 -9.86 -20.22
CA LYS A 178 -15.28 -9.87 -21.36
C LYS A 178 -13.97 -9.21 -20.95
N PHE A 179 -12.91 -10.01 -20.88
CA PHE A 179 -11.53 -9.53 -20.80
C PHE A 179 -11.22 -8.75 -22.08
N LEU A 180 -11.30 -7.43 -22.02
CA LEU A 180 -10.76 -6.59 -23.10
C LEU A 180 -9.26 -6.44 -22.86
N TYR A 181 -8.49 -7.26 -23.56
CA TYR A 181 -7.04 -7.18 -23.62
C TYR A 181 -6.66 -5.90 -24.38
N TYR A 182 -6.34 -4.84 -23.66
CA TYR A 182 -5.60 -3.75 -24.27
C TYR A 182 -4.13 -4.16 -24.33
N ASP A 183 -3.68 -4.61 -25.50
CA ASP A 183 -2.27 -4.52 -25.89
C ASP A 183 -1.99 -3.05 -26.20
N TYR A 184 -1.53 -2.30 -25.22
CA TYR A 184 -0.84 -1.05 -25.51
C TYR A 184 0.58 -1.40 -25.92
N ILE A 185 0.79 -1.40 -27.25
CA ILE A 185 2.07 -1.42 -27.97
C ILE A 185 3.07 -0.50 -27.25
#